data_AF-A0A5C6MWI9-F1
#
_entry.id   AF-A0A5C6MWI9-F1
#
_cell.length_a   1.000
_cell.length_b   1.000
_cell.length_c   1.000
_cell.angle_alpha   90.00
_cell.angle_beta   90.00
_cell.angle_gamma   90.00
#
_symmetry.space_group_name_H-M   'P 1'
#
loop_
_entity.id
_entity.type
_entity.pdbx_description
1 polymer ?
#
loop_
_entity_poly.entity_id
_entity_poly.type
_entity_poly.pdbx_seq_one_letter_code
_entity_poly.pdbx_strand_id
1 'polypeptide(L)'
;MIRHDVAHLSGSPVDFHISSATKPEVKHKVQGAFTAGRLSLTEQSYPVAALQKRYDHLRGLPIQSFDKVYPLLLIGADNTGLIAAKEQVRLGLRGGPAAVNTEMG
;
A
#
# COMPACT_ATOMS: atom_id res chain seq x y z
N MET A 1 -4.80 28.77 1.45
CA MET A 1 -3.34 28.98 1.38
C MET A 1 -2.73 27.74 0.74
N ILE A 2 -2.39 27.80 -0.55
CA ILE A 2 -1.77 26.68 -1.26
C ILE A 2 -0.26 26.77 -0.97
N ARG A 3 0.33 25.74 -0.34
CA ARG A 3 1.78 25.67 -0.20
C ARG A 3 2.37 25.28 -1.56
N HIS A 4 3.18 26.15 -2.13
CA HIS A 4 3.99 25.88 -3.33
C HIS A 4 5.42 25.48 -2.93
N ASP A 5 5.56 24.57 -1.98
CA ASP A 5 6.83 23.92 -1.72
C ASP A 5 7.03 22.85 -2.79
N VAL A 6 7.42 23.27 -4.00
CA VAL A 6 7.81 22.36 -5.07
C VAL A 6 9.15 21.75 -4.67
N ALA A 7 9.10 20.64 -3.93
CA ALA A 7 10.28 19.85 -3.67
C ALA A 7 10.76 19.27 -5.01
N HIS A 8 11.90 19.75 -5.51
CA HIS A 8 12.51 19.24 -6.72
C HIS A 8 13.09 17.85 -6.42
N LEU A 9 12.29 16.81 -6.64
CA LEU A 9 12.73 15.43 -6.44
C LEU A 9 13.78 15.11 -7.52
N SER A 10 15.00 14.79 -7.08
CA SER A 10 16.06 14.29 -7.95
C SER A 10 15.96 12.77 -8.01
N GLY A 11 16.01 12.23 -9.23
CA GLY A 11 15.85 10.81 -9.47
C GLY A 11 15.90 10.45 -10.94
N SER A 12 15.89 9.16 -11.20
CA SER A 12 15.78 8.58 -12.54
C SER A 12 14.61 7.59 -12.59
N PRO A 13 13.99 7.40 -13.77
CA PRO A 13 13.05 6.32 -13.97
C PRO A 13 13.74 4.96 -13.86
N VAL A 14 13.06 3.98 -13.28
CA VAL A 14 13.48 2.58 -13.23
C VAL A 14 12.33 1.65 -13.60
N ASP A 15 12.68 0.54 -14.23
CA ASP A 15 11.76 -0.56 -14.53
C ASP A 15 12.05 -1.72 -13.58
N PHE A 16 11.01 -2.33 -13.01
CA PHE A 16 11.16 -3.50 -12.16
C PHE A 16 9.92 -4.41 -12.23
N HIS A 17 10.02 -5.57 -11.59
CA HIS A 17 8.88 -6.47 -11.41
C HIS A 17 8.53 -6.56 -9.92
N ILE A 18 7.23 -6.64 -9.64
CA ILE A 18 6.69 -6.84 -8.29
C ILE A 18 5.69 -8.01 -8.29
N SER A 19 5.63 -8.72 -7.17
CA SER A 19 4.74 -9.87 -6.97
C SER A 19 4.13 -9.82 -5.57
N SER A 20 2.91 -10.34 -5.42
CA SER A 20 2.34 -10.58 -4.09
C SER A 20 3.20 -11.58 -3.33
N ALA A 21 3.34 -11.40 -2.02
CA ALA A 21 4.04 -12.35 -1.15
C ALA A 21 3.40 -13.75 -1.18
N THR A 22 2.10 -13.84 -1.49
CA THR A 22 1.36 -15.11 -1.55
C THR A 22 1.40 -15.78 -2.93
N LYS A 23 1.82 -15.06 -3.98
CA LYS A 23 1.88 -15.53 -5.38
C LYS A 23 3.15 -15.02 -6.07
N PRO A 24 4.34 -15.44 -5.62
CA PRO A 24 5.62 -14.94 -6.14
C PRO A 24 5.88 -15.28 -7.62
N GLU A 25 5.15 -16.26 -8.17
CA GLU A 25 5.20 -16.65 -9.57
C GLU A 25 4.51 -15.65 -10.51
N VAL A 26 3.52 -14.90 -10.01
CA VAL A 26 2.82 -13.87 -10.78
C VAL A 26 3.60 -12.57 -10.67
N LYS A 27 4.22 -12.16 -11.77
CA LYS A 27 5.06 -10.95 -11.84
C LYS A 27 4.34 -9.85 -12.60
N HIS A 28 4.25 -8.68 -11.98
CA HIS A 28 3.74 -7.49 -12.63
C HIS A 28 4.88 -6.53 -12.94
N LYS A 29 4.96 -6.07 -14.19
CA LYS A 29 5.96 -5.10 -14.61
C LYS A 29 5.52 -3.69 -14.22
N VAL A 30 6.37 -2.97 -13.50
CA VAL A 30 6.24 -1.54 -13.25
C VAL A 30 7.27 -0.83 -14.13
N GLN A 31 6.82 0.12 -14.94
CA GLN A 31 7.67 0.84 -15.89
C GLN A 31 7.76 2.31 -15.52
N GLY A 32 8.96 2.88 -15.67
CA GLY A 32 9.19 4.30 -15.48
C GLY A 32 8.93 4.80 -14.05
N ALA A 33 9.06 3.94 -13.03
CA ALA A 33 8.90 4.35 -11.66
C ALA A 33 10.00 5.37 -11.29
N PHE A 34 9.58 6.55 -10.83
CA PHE A 34 10.52 7.60 -10.49
C PHE A 34 11.18 7.33 -9.12
N THR A 35 12.51 7.28 -9.11
CA THR A 35 13.26 7.14 -7.85
C THR A 35 13.37 8.47 -7.12
N ALA A 36 13.52 8.42 -5.80
CA ALA A 36 13.84 9.59 -4.99
C ALA A 36 14.74 9.17 -3.84
N GLY A 37 15.66 10.05 -3.41
CA GLY A 37 16.51 9.77 -2.24
C GLY A 37 15.72 9.48 -0.97
N ARG A 38 14.52 10.07 -0.84
CA ARG A 38 13.50 9.70 0.14
C ARG A 38 12.13 10.04 -0.42
N LEU A 39 11.13 9.18 -0.19
CA LEU A 39 9.75 9.43 -0.60
C LEU A 39 9.03 10.51 0.24
N SER A 40 9.73 11.17 1.17
CA SER A 40 9.18 12.14 2.14
C SER A 40 7.93 11.63 2.89
N LEU A 41 7.85 10.30 3.07
CA LEU A 41 6.81 9.65 3.85
C LEU A 41 7.25 9.57 5.31
N THR A 42 6.27 9.72 6.22
CA THR A 42 6.50 9.55 7.64
C THR A 42 6.78 8.08 7.97
N GLU A 43 7.55 7.87 9.03
CA GLU A 43 7.67 6.57 9.68
C GLU A 43 6.27 6.01 10.01
N GLN A 44 6.09 4.70 9.82
CA GLN A 44 4.81 4.04 10.05
C GLN A 44 4.96 2.90 11.04
N SER A 45 3.97 2.78 11.92
CA SER A 45 3.81 1.65 12.84
C SER A 45 2.36 1.20 12.80
N TYR A 46 2.13 -0.10 12.83
CA TYR A 46 0.80 -0.69 12.81
C TYR A 46 0.64 -1.67 13.99
N PRO A 47 0.18 -1.18 15.15
CA PRO A 47 0.11 -1.95 16.38
C PRO A 47 -1.12 -2.87 16.40
N VAL A 48 -1.07 -3.96 15.61
CA VAL A 48 -2.20 -4.89 15.41
C VAL A 48 -2.81 -5.36 16.73
N ALA A 49 -2.00 -5.71 17.73
CA ALA A 49 -2.51 -6.17 19.03
C ALA A 49 -3.37 -5.13 19.76
N ALA A 50 -2.99 -3.85 19.72
CA ALA A 50 -3.78 -2.77 20.31
C ALA A 50 -5.06 -2.51 19.50
N LEU A 51 -4.96 -2.59 18.17
CA LEU A 51 -6.10 -2.43 17.26
C LEU A 51 -7.12 -3.57 17.42
N GLN A 52 -6.69 -4.82 17.54
CA GLN A 52 -7.55 -5.98 17.76
C GLN A 52 -8.26 -5.97 19.12
N LYS A 53 -7.66 -5.36 20.15
CA LYS A 53 -8.33 -5.13 21.44
C LYS A 53 -9.43 -4.08 21.34
N ARG A 54 -9.27 -3.09 20.46
CA ARG A 54 -10.18 -1.94 20.30
C ARG A 54 -11.29 -2.21 19.29
N TYR A 55 -10.99 -2.96 18.24
CA TYR A 55 -11.87 -3.17 17.10
C TYR A 55 -12.11 -4.65 16.88
N ASP A 56 -13.31 -5.08 17.27
CA ASP A 56 -13.72 -6.48 17.24
C ASP A 56 -13.60 -7.14 15.87
N HIS A 57 -13.85 -6.36 14.80
CA HIS A 57 -13.79 -6.81 13.41
C HIS A 57 -12.35 -7.03 12.90
N LEU A 58 -11.32 -6.63 13.65
CA LEU A 58 -9.92 -6.90 13.30
C LEU A 58 -9.40 -8.21 13.92
N ARG A 59 -10.14 -8.81 14.86
CA ARG A 59 -9.73 -10.04 15.53
C ARG A 59 -9.80 -11.22 14.56
N GLY A 60 -8.75 -12.04 14.55
CA GLY A 60 -8.64 -13.21 13.67
C GLY A 60 -8.27 -12.92 12.23
N LEU A 61 -8.13 -11.65 11.83
CA LEU A 61 -7.60 -11.29 10.51
C LEU A 61 -6.07 -11.51 10.48
N PRO A 62 -5.51 -12.00 9.36
CA PRO A 62 -4.07 -12.25 9.21
C PRO A 62 -3.30 -10.94 8.93
N ILE A 63 -3.51 -9.92 9.75
CA ILE A 63 -2.85 -8.63 9.57
C ILE A 63 -1.49 -8.65 10.27
N GLN A 64 -0.42 -8.40 9.52
CA GLN A 64 0.93 -8.36 10.06
C GLN A 64 1.19 -7.03 10.76
N SER A 65 1.71 -7.07 11.99
CA SER A 65 2.20 -5.87 12.67
C SER A 65 3.55 -5.46 12.13
N PHE A 66 3.79 -4.16 12.10
CA PHE A 66 5.10 -3.59 11.83
C PHE A 66 5.36 -2.40 12.76
N ASP A 67 6.62 -2.17 13.09
CA ASP A 67 7.08 -1.10 13.98
C ASP A 67 8.16 -0.29 13.28
N LYS A 68 7.98 1.03 13.26
CA LYS A 68 8.95 2.02 12.76
C LYS A 68 9.54 1.72 11.38
N VAL A 69 8.66 1.39 10.42
CA VAL A 69 9.06 1.15 9.03
C VAL A 69 8.94 2.40 8.18
N TYR A 70 9.77 2.49 7.14
CA TYR A 70 9.70 3.54 6.12
C TYR A 70 9.23 2.92 4.80
N PRO A 71 8.13 3.38 4.20
CA PRO A 71 7.70 2.87 2.90
C PRO A 71 8.74 3.21 1.83
N LEU A 72 9.07 2.23 0.98
CA LEU A 72 10.07 2.36 -0.09
C LEU A 72 9.46 2.45 -1.49
N LEU A 73 8.16 2.18 -1.61
CA LEU A 73 7.44 2.17 -2.87
C LEU A 73 6.06 2.80 -2.70
N LEU A 74 5.71 3.70 -3.61
CA LEU A 74 4.36 4.25 -3.75
C LEU A 74 3.80 3.80 -5.09
N ILE A 75 2.65 3.12 -5.06
CA ILE A 75 1.94 2.67 -6.26
C ILE A 75 0.69 3.53 -6.38
N GLY A 76 0.62 4.30 -7.47
CA GLY A 76 -0.47 5.24 -7.74
C GLY A 76 -1.30 4.84 -8.95
N ALA A 77 -2.07 5.81 -9.46
CA ALA A 77 -2.99 5.62 -10.58
C ALA A 77 -2.31 5.16 -11.88
N ASP A 78 -1.02 5.44 -12.08
CA ASP A 78 -0.27 4.96 -13.25
C ASP A 78 -0.13 3.43 -13.29
N ASN A 79 -0.43 2.76 -12.18
CA ASN A 79 -0.40 1.31 -12.03
C ASN A 79 -1.75 0.77 -11.54
N THR A 80 -2.87 1.30 -12.05
CA THR A 80 -4.23 0.88 -11.66
C THR A 80 -4.45 -0.63 -11.69
N GLY A 81 -3.83 -1.34 -12.63
CA GLY A 81 -3.91 -2.81 -12.70
C GLY A 81 -3.43 -3.53 -11.42
N LEU A 82 -2.57 -2.90 -10.60
CA LEU A 82 -2.11 -3.46 -9.34
C LEU A 82 -3.03 -3.17 -8.16
N ILE A 83 -3.77 -2.07 -8.21
CA ILE A 83 -4.55 -1.53 -7.08
C ILE A 83 -6.06 -1.61 -7.29
N ALA A 84 -6.50 -1.94 -8.51
CA ALA A 84 -7.91 -2.11 -8.84
C ALA A 84 -8.47 -3.37 -8.17
N ALA A 85 -9.76 -3.30 -7.81
CA ALA A 85 -10.48 -4.45 -7.28
C ALA A 85 -10.67 -5.51 -8.37
N LYS A 86 -10.21 -6.74 -8.10
CA LYS A 86 -10.39 -7.90 -8.99
C LYS A 86 -11.79 -8.50 -8.90
N GLU A 87 -12.41 -8.34 -7.74
CA GLU A 87 -13.74 -8.81 -7.42
C GLU A 87 -14.54 -7.67 -6.77
N GLN A 88 -15.85 -7.87 -6.61
CA GLN A 88 -16.70 -6.89 -5.95
C GLN A 88 -16.19 -6.58 -4.54
N VAL A 89 -16.09 -5.29 -4.23
CA VAL A 89 -15.71 -4.81 -2.90
C VAL A 89 -16.68 -5.37 -1.86
N ARG A 90 -16.15 -6.04 -0.84
CA ARG A 90 -16.95 -6.62 0.24
C ARG A 90 -17.12 -5.58 1.33
N LEU A 91 -18.34 -5.08 1.48
CA LEU A 91 -18.68 -4.08 2.48
C LEU A 91 -19.18 -4.75 3.76
N GLY A 92 -18.70 -4.28 4.90
CA GLY A 92 -19.29 -4.59 6.21
C GLY A 92 -20.65 -3.92 6.40
N LEU A 93 -21.21 -4.10 7.60
CA LEU A 93 -22.39 -3.35 8.05
C LEU A 93 -22.13 -1.83 8.03
N ARG A 94 -23.17 -1.02 8.18
CA ARG A 94 -23.05 0.44 8.19
C ARG A 94 -21.96 0.91 9.18
N GLY A 95 -20.94 1.60 8.67
CA GLY A 95 -19.78 2.06 9.46
C GLY A 95 -18.68 1.01 9.66
N GLY A 96 -18.83 -0.18 9.10
CA GLY A 96 -17.86 -1.27 9.12
C GLY A 96 -16.81 -1.18 7.99
N PRO A 97 -15.82 -2.09 8.00
CA PRO A 97 -14.72 -2.06 7.04
C PRO A 97 -15.18 -2.44 5.63
N ALA A 98 -14.39 -2.03 4.63
CA ALA A 98 -14.47 -2.54 3.27
C ALA A 98 -13.23 -3.40 3.00
N ALA A 99 -13.42 -4.56 2.39
CA ALA A 99 -12.34 -5.41 1.91
C ALA A 99 -12.28 -5.34 0.38
N VAL A 100 -11.07 -5.11 -0.13
CA VAL A 100 -10.75 -5.06 -1.56
C VAL A 100 -9.67 -6.10 -1.81
N ASN A 101 -9.86 -6.93 -2.84
CA ASN A 101 -8.88 -7.91 -3.29
C ASN A 101 -8.23 -7.38 -4.57
N THR A 102 -6.91 -7.20 -4.53
CA THR A 102 -6.11 -6.63 -5.62
C THR A 102 -5.19 -7.67 -6.23
N GLU A 103 -4.47 -7.32 -7.31
CA GLU A 103 -3.41 -8.21 -7.83
C GLU A 103 -2.29 -8.46 -6.82
N MET A 104 -2.09 -7.54 -5.87
CA MET A 104 -1.06 -7.64 -4.84
C MET A 104 -1.53 -8.38 -3.58
N GLY A 105 -2.81 -8.76 -3.51
CA GLY A 105 -3.47 -9.28 -2.30
C GLY A 105 -4.56 -8.34 -1.82
#